data_AF-A0A9X0DZ56-F1
#
_entry.id   AF-A0A9X0DZ56-F1
#
_cell.length_a   1.000
_cell.length_b   1.000
_cell.length_c   1.000
_cell.angle_alpha   90.00
_cell.angle_beta   90.00
_cell.angle_gamma   90.00
#
_symmetry.space_group_name_H-M   'P 1'
#
loop_
_entity.id
_entity.type
_entity.pdbx_description
1 polymer ?
#
loop_
_entity_poly.entity_id
_entity_poly.type
_entity_poly.pdbx_seq_one_letter_code
_entity_poly.pdbx_strand_id
1 'polypeptide(L)'
;MKKLALILLALLSLSLFLSMKAKAAQDCGSRHAAISEELRYAEANNNPARIAGLRSALTELDAHCSRSSVISDTQRQLDKLSDKVASKQKSIREIEFDLQRARMDGDAKRIRKYQRRLEDKREELSEAKDELTRVRNEMAALRK
;
A
#
# COMPACT_ATOMS: atom_id res chain seq x y z
N MET A 1 5.12 39.75 44.79
CA MET A 1 4.52 40.35 43.58
C MET A 1 5.39 40.23 42.33
N LYS A 2 6.68 40.65 42.33
CA LYS A 2 7.54 40.60 41.11
C LYS A 2 8.01 39.19 40.68
N LYS A 3 8.14 38.25 41.63
CA LYS A 3 8.57 36.86 41.34
C LYS A 3 7.44 35.96 40.80
N LEU A 4 6.17 36.34 41.02
CA LEU A 4 5.00 35.61 40.49
C LEU A 4 4.68 36.02 39.04
N ALA A 5 4.96 37.27 38.66
CA ALA A 5 4.80 37.74 37.28
C ALA A 5 5.83 37.12 36.31
N LEU A 6 7.01 36.72 36.80
CA LEU A 6 8.05 36.09 35.98
C LEU A 6 7.83 34.59 35.73
N ILE A 7 6.99 33.93 36.53
CA ILE A 7 6.66 32.51 36.34
C ILE A 7 5.47 32.37 35.38
N LEU A 8 4.55 33.34 35.36
CA LEU A 8 3.39 33.36 34.46
C LEU A 8 3.73 33.71 33.00
N LEU A 9 4.87 34.37 32.74
CA LEU A 9 5.29 34.72 31.38
C LEU A 9 6.12 33.61 30.69
N ALA A 10 6.61 32.62 31.44
CA ALA A 10 7.39 31.50 30.91
C ALA A 10 6.52 30.30 30.47
N LEU A 11 5.21 30.32 30.77
CA LEU A 11 4.27 29.24 30.46
C LEU A 11 3.46 29.47 29.17
N LEU A 12 3.64 30.60 28.48
CA LEU A 12 2.82 30.98 27.32
C LEU A 12 3.51 30.84 25.94
N SER A 13 4.76 30.35 25.88
CA SER A 13 5.53 30.27 24.63
C SER A 13 5.85 28.86 24.15
N LEU A 14 5.30 27.80 24.76
CA LEU A 14 5.54 26.42 24.31
C LEU A 14 4.32 25.70 23.73
N SER A 15 3.17 26.37 23.65
CA SER A 15 1.94 25.81 23.07
C SER A 15 1.81 26.12 21.57
N LEU A 16 2.84 25.86 20.77
CA LEU A 16 2.70 25.84 19.31
C LEU A 16 3.66 24.88 18.59
N PHE A 17 3.76 23.63 19.08
CA PHE A 17 4.22 22.52 18.24
C PHE A 17 3.32 21.30 18.43
N LEU A 18 2.01 21.50 18.29
CA LEU A 18 1.08 20.41 18.04
C LEU A 18 0.31 20.72 16.76
N SER A 19 0.86 20.25 15.63
CA SER A 19 0.11 19.56 14.58
C SER A 19 0.99 19.40 13.35
N MET A 20 1.58 18.22 13.19
CA MET A 20 1.63 17.54 11.89
C MET A 20 2.01 16.07 12.12
N LYS A 21 1.11 15.33 12.77
CA LYS A 21 0.93 13.92 12.41
C LYS A 21 0.05 13.89 11.16
N ALA A 22 0.60 14.31 10.03
CA ALA A 22 -0.01 14.04 8.74
C ALA A 22 0.34 12.61 8.35
N LYS A 23 -0.61 11.72 8.68
CA LYS A 23 -1.01 10.57 7.87
C LYS A 23 0.13 9.87 7.12
N ALA A 24 0.58 8.74 7.68
CA ALA A 24 1.14 7.66 6.88
C ALA A 24 0.24 7.44 5.64
N ALA A 25 0.85 7.59 4.46
CA ALA A 25 0.25 7.70 3.12
C ALA A 25 -0.31 9.08 2.71
N GLN A 26 0.54 10.12 2.67
CA GLN A 26 0.34 11.19 1.68
C GLN A 26 0.74 10.63 0.30
N ASP A 27 -0.16 10.78 -0.68
CA ASP A 27 0.16 10.50 -2.08
C ASP A 27 1.40 11.32 -2.52
N CYS A 28 2.09 10.83 -3.55
CA CYS A 28 3.30 11.46 -4.07
C CYS A 28 3.10 12.94 -4.45
N GLY A 29 1.91 13.32 -4.94
CA GLY A 29 1.58 14.70 -5.30
C GLY A 29 1.49 15.62 -4.08
N SER A 30 0.85 15.16 -3.00
CA SER A 30 0.77 15.88 -1.72
C SER A 30 2.16 16.12 -1.12
N ARG A 31 3.06 15.12 -1.21
CA ARG A 31 4.45 15.26 -0.74
C ARG A 31 5.25 16.20 -1.64
N HIS A 32 5.09 16.09 -2.95
CA HIS A 32 5.77 16.95 -3.92
C HIS A 32 5.37 18.41 -3.71
N ALA A 33 4.07 18.70 -3.54
CA ALA A 33 3.55 20.04 -3.30
C ALA A 33 4.10 20.65 -2.00
N ALA A 34 4.16 19.87 -0.92
CA ALA A 34 4.70 20.32 0.37
C ALA A 34 6.19 20.68 0.29
N ILE A 35 7.01 19.83 -0.32
CA ILE A 35 8.45 20.09 -0.47
C ILE A 35 8.70 21.27 -1.43
N SER A 36 7.90 21.38 -2.49
CA SER A 36 7.98 22.51 -3.44
C SER A 36 7.65 23.85 -2.77
N GLU A 37 6.64 23.89 -1.91
CA GLU A 37 6.30 25.11 -1.18
C GLU A 37 7.39 25.49 -0.17
N GLU A 38 7.95 24.52 0.55
CA GLU A 38 9.10 24.78 1.42
C GLU A 38 10.32 25.31 0.64
N LEU A 39 10.54 24.80 -0.58
CA LEU A 39 11.63 25.26 -1.43
C LEU A 39 11.42 26.73 -1.83
N ARG A 40 10.19 27.10 -2.19
CA ARG A 40 9.82 28.50 -2.51
C ARG A 40 10.08 29.43 -1.32
N TYR A 41 9.74 29.00 -0.10
CA TYR A 41 10.06 29.77 1.11
C TYR A 41 11.58 29.88 1.33
N ALA A 42 12.33 28.80 1.14
CA ALA A 42 13.78 28.81 1.32
C ALA A 42 14.49 29.72 0.30
N GLU A 43 14.01 29.76 -0.95
CA GLU A 43 14.47 30.67 -2.00
C GLU A 43 14.17 32.13 -1.67
N ALA A 44 12.94 32.45 -1.22
CA ALA A 44 12.56 33.80 -0.83
C ALA A 44 13.39 34.36 0.35
N ASN A 45 13.92 33.48 1.20
CA ASN A 45 14.74 33.84 2.36
C ASN A 45 16.25 33.67 2.12
N ASN A 46 16.69 33.39 0.88
CA ASN A 46 18.10 33.20 0.52
C ASN A 46 18.85 32.22 1.44
N ASN A 47 18.25 31.05 1.72
CA ASN A 47 18.87 30.01 2.54
C ASN A 47 19.46 28.88 1.68
N PRO A 48 20.71 29.00 1.19
CA PRO A 48 21.27 28.07 0.20
C PRO A 48 21.39 26.63 0.70
N ALA A 49 21.70 26.43 1.99
CA ALA A 49 21.80 25.10 2.57
C ALA A 49 20.44 24.39 2.59
N ARG A 50 19.37 25.12 2.95
CA ARG A 50 18.01 24.57 2.94
C ARG A 50 17.51 24.31 1.51
N ILE A 51 17.81 25.21 0.57
CA ILE A 51 17.50 25.02 -0.86
C ILE A 51 18.14 23.73 -1.39
N ALA A 52 19.43 23.50 -1.10
CA ALA A 52 20.13 22.31 -1.54
C ALA A 52 19.51 21.02 -0.98
N GLY A 53 19.17 21.01 0.32
CA GLY A 53 18.51 19.88 0.96
C GLY A 53 17.12 19.58 0.37
N LEU A 54 16.30 20.61 0.15
CA LEU A 54 14.96 20.46 -0.41
C LEU A 54 14.98 20.01 -1.88
N ARG A 55 15.94 20.49 -2.67
CA ARG A 55 16.15 20.01 -4.05
C ARG A 55 16.57 18.54 -4.07
N SER A 56 17.44 18.12 -3.17
CA SER A 56 17.80 16.70 -3.02
C SER A 56 16.58 15.85 -2.64
N ALA A 57 15.75 16.34 -1.71
CA ALA A 57 14.52 15.66 -1.29
C ALA A 57 13.49 15.55 -2.42
N LEU A 58 13.37 16.56 -3.30
CA LEU A 58 12.54 16.47 -4.52
C LEU A 58 13.09 15.41 -5.48
N THR A 59 14.39 15.41 -5.77
CA THR A 59 15.00 14.40 -6.63
C THR A 59 14.78 12.98 -6.11
N GLU A 60 14.97 12.77 -4.81
CA GLU A 60 14.74 11.47 -4.18
C GLU A 60 13.25 11.09 -4.23
N LEU A 61 12.36 12.05 -3.93
CA LEU A 61 10.93 11.83 -4.05
C LEU A 61 10.54 11.49 -5.49
N ASP A 62 11.07 12.19 -6.49
CA ASP A 62 10.81 11.94 -7.91
C ASP A 62 11.37 10.61 -8.38
N ALA A 63 12.51 10.17 -7.87
CA ALA A 63 13.07 8.85 -8.15
C ALA A 63 12.18 7.74 -7.59
N HIS A 64 11.70 7.90 -6.35
CA HIS A 64 10.90 6.89 -5.65
C HIS A 64 9.40 6.93 -5.98
N CYS A 65 8.87 8.09 -6.31
CA CYS A 65 7.54 8.30 -6.86
C CYS A 65 7.56 8.38 -8.40
N SER A 66 8.65 7.97 -9.04
CA SER A 66 8.69 7.90 -10.50
C SER A 66 7.61 6.94 -10.95
N ARG A 67 6.86 7.33 -11.98
CA ARG A 67 5.84 6.48 -12.60
C ARG A 67 6.35 5.06 -12.89
N SER A 68 7.64 4.91 -13.18
CA SER A 68 8.31 3.63 -13.41
C SER A 68 8.48 2.76 -12.15
N SER A 69 8.81 3.32 -10.98
CA SER A 69 8.92 2.54 -9.74
C SER A 69 7.55 1.98 -9.33
N VAL A 70 6.50 2.81 -9.40
CA VAL A 70 5.12 2.40 -9.11
C VAL A 70 4.67 1.31 -10.09
N ILE A 71 4.92 1.49 -11.40
CA ILE A 71 4.59 0.47 -12.41
C ILE A 71 5.35 -0.84 -12.16
N SER A 72 6.62 -0.77 -11.77
CA SER A 72 7.45 -1.95 -11.46
C SER A 72 6.90 -2.71 -10.25
N ASP A 73 6.56 -2.01 -9.18
CA ASP A 73 5.98 -2.61 -7.98
C ASP A 73 4.59 -3.20 -8.26
N THR A 74 3.74 -2.49 -9.00
CA THR A 74 2.44 -3.01 -9.44
C THR A 74 2.60 -4.25 -10.34
N GLN A 75 3.60 -4.28 -11.24
CA GLN A 75 3.89 -5.48 -12.04
C GLN A 75 4.27 -6.67 -11.16
N ARG A 76 5.16 -6.47 -10.18
CA ARG A 76 5.52 -7.53 -9.22
C ARG A 76 4.31 -8.03 -8.43
N GLN A 77 3.38 -7.16 -8.09
CA GLN A 77 2.12 -7.56 -7.44
C GLN A 77 1.25 -8.40 -8.36
N LEU A 78 1.14 -8.04 -9.65
CA LEU A 78 0.40 -8.83 -10.65
C LEU A 78 0.99 -10.23 -10.83
N ASP A 79 2.32 -10.35 -10.86
CA ASP A 79 2.99 -11.65 -11.00
C ASP A 79 2.66 -12.55 -9.80
N LYS A 80 2.80 -12.01 -8.57
CA LYS A 80 2.46 -12.73 -7.34
C LYS A 80 0.98 -13.15 -7.28
N LEU A 81 0.07 -12.28 -7.71
CA LEU A 81 -1.36 -12.59 -7.73
C LEU A 81 -1.71 -13.63 -8.80
N SER A 82 -1.02 -13.59 -9.94
CA SER A 82 -1.16 -14.61 -10.99
C SER A 82 -0.71 -15.98 -10.50
N ASP A 83 0.43 -16.04 -9.80
CA ASP A 83 0.91 -17.27 -9.16
C ASP A 83 -0.04 -17.78 -8.08
N LYS A 84 -0.59 -16.88 -7.25
CA LYS A 84 -1.60 -17.20 -6.23
C LYS A 84 -2.86 -17.81 -6.86
N VAL A 85 -3.36 -17.24 -7.95
CA VAL A 85 -4.50 -17.77 -8.71
C VAL A 85 -4.19 -19.16 -9.28
N ALA A 86 -3.02 -19.33 -9.90
CA ALA A 86 -2.62 -20.62 -10.46
C ALA A 86 -2.49 -21.72 -9.39
N SER A 87 -1.93 -21.37 -8.23
CA SER A 87 -1.82 -22.26 -7.07
C SER A 87 -3.19 -22.69 -6.54
N LYS A 88 -4.12 -21.75 -6.35
CA LYS A 88 -5.49 -22.06 -5.91
C LYS A 88 -6.24 -22.96 -6.92
N GLN A 89 -6.09 -22.69 -8.22
CA GLN A 89 -6.65 -23.56 -9.26
C GLN A 89 -6.07 -24.97 -9.21
N LYS A 90 -4.77 -25.11 -8.92
CA LYS A 90 -4.14 -26.43 -8.73
C LYS A 90 -4.74 -27.16 -7.53
N SER A 91 -4.90 -26.50 -6.38
CA SER A 91 -5.52 -27.11 -5.20
C SER A 91 -6.97 -27.54 -5.46
N ILE A 92 -7.74 -26.78 -6.24
CA ILE A 92 -9.09 -27.17 -6.65
C ILE A 92 -9.05 -28.47 -7.46
N ARG A 93 -8.17 -28.58 -8.47
CA ARG A 93 -8.03 -29.80 -9.27
C ARG A 93 -7.66 -31.03 -8.43
N GLU A 94 -6.75 -30.85 -7.46
CA GLU A 94 -6.38 -31.92 -6.52
C GLU A 94 -7.58 -32.37 -5.67
N ILE A 95 -8.39 -31.44 -5.18
CA ILE A 95 -9.61 -31.75 -4.41
C ILE A 95 -10.67 -32.43 -5.29
N GLU A 96 -10.82 -32.01 -6.55
CA GLU A 96 -11.75 -32.63 -7.51
C GLU A 96 -11.35 -34.09 -7.80
N PHE A 97 -10.05 -34.35 -7.96
CA PHE A 97 -9.53 -35.71 -8.12
C PHE A 97 -9.78 -36.57 -6.87
N ASP A 98 -9.51 -36.03 -5.69
CA ASP A 98 -9.78 -36.69 -4.39
C ASP A 98 -11.26 -36.99 -4.20
N LEU A 99 -12.14 -36.06 -4.61
CA LEU A 99 -13.59 -36.23 -4.58
C LEU A 99 -14.03 -37.36 -5.52
N GLN A 100 -13.47 -37.42 -6.74
CA GLN A 100 -13.76 -38.51 -7.67
C GLN A 100 -13.37 -39.86 -7.09
N ARG A 101 -12.18 -39.97 -6.49
CA ARG A 101 -11.74 -41.21 -5.82
C ARG A 101 -12.69 -41.60 -4.70
N ALA A 102 -13.07 -40.64 -3.83
CA ALA A 102 -14.02 -40.91 -2.75
C ALA A 102 -15.40 -41.37 -3.24
N ARG A 103 -15.85 -40.91 -4.42
CA ARG A 103 -17.07 -41.39 -5.07
C ARG A 103 -16.95 -42.82 -5.55
N MET A 104 -15.82 -43.19 -6.16
CA MET A 104 -15.56 -44.56 -6.60
C MET A 104 -15.48 -45.53 -5.42
N ASP A 105 -14.87 -45.09 -4.31
CA ASP A 105 -14.73 -45.88 -3.09
C ASP A 105 -16.05 -45.97 -2.26
N GLY A 106 -17.07 -45.18 -2.62
CA GLY A 106 -18.33 -45.09 -1.86
C GLY A 106 -18.20 -44.44 -0.48
N ASP A 107 -17.11 -43.71 -0.20
CA ASP A 107 -16.86 -43.09 1.10
C ASP A 107 -17.66 -41.80 1.27
N ALA A 108 -18.89 -41.93 1.77
CA ALA A 108 -19.81 -40.81 2.00
C ALA A 108 -19.23 -39.72 2.92
N LYS A 109 -18.35 -40.06 3.86
CA LYS A 109 -17.73 -39.08 4.77
C LYS A 109 -16.69 -38.24 4.02
N ARG A 110 -15.83 -38.88 3.22
CA ARG A 110 -14.85 -38.17 2.39
C ARG A 110 -15.51 -37.34 1.29
N ILE A 111 -16.57 -37.86 0.66
CA ILE A 111 -17.35 -37.11 -0.34
C ILE A 111 -17.83 -35.77 0.25
N ARG A 112 -18.52 -35.79 1.40
CA ARG A 112 -19.00 -34.56 2.06
C ARG A 112 -17.85 -33.62 2.44
N LYS A 113 -16.73 -34.16 2.94
CA LYS A 113 -15.55 -33.37 3.31
C LYS A 113 -14.97 -32.64 2.09
N TYR A 114 -14.79 -33.32 0.97
CA TYR A 114 -14.19 -32.73 -0.23
C TYR A 114 -15.14 -31.75 -0.93
N GLN A 115 -16.46 -32.00 -0.92
CA GLN A 115 -17.44 -31.04 -1.43
C GLN A 115 -17.38 -29.70 -0.69
N ARG A 116 -17.33 -29.73 0.66
CA ARG A 116 -17.18 -28.51 1.46
C ARG A 116 -15.86 -27.79 1.16
N ARG A 117 -14.73 -28.52 1.17
CA ARG A 117 -13.43 -27.92 0.85
C ARG A 117 -13.38 -27.33 -0.56
N LEU A 118 -14.12 -27.90 -1.51
CA LEU A 118 -14.18 -27.40 -2.88
C LEU A 118 -14.92 -26.06 -2.94
N GLU A 119 -15.99 -25.90 -2.15
CA GLU A 119 -16.72 -24.64 -2.00
C GLU A 119 -15.81 -23.55 -1.41
N ASP A 120 -15.18 -23.83 -0.26
CA ASP A 120 -14.24 -22.90 0.39
C ASP A 120 -13.11 -22.46 -0.58
N LYS A 121 -12.55 -23.41 -1.34
CA LYS A 121 -11.46 -23.10 -2.29
C LYS A 121 -11.91 -22.34 -3.52
N ARG A 122 -13.18 -22.49 -3.94
CA ARG A 122 -13.76 -21.70 -5.04
C ARG A 122 -13.99 -20.26 -4.61
N GLU A 123 -14.44 -20.03 -3.39
CA GLU A 123 -14.55 -18.69 -2.81
C GLU A 123 -13.18 -18.00 -2.74
N GLU A 124 -12.18 -18.66 -2.14
CA GLU A 124 -10.81 -18.16 -2.08
C GLU A 124 -10.20 -17.85 -3.48
N LEU A 125 -10.56 -18.64 -4.50
CA LEU A 125 -10.14 -18.38 -5.87
C LEU A 125 -10.84 -17.15 -6.45
N SER A 126 -12.12 -16.94 -6.15
CA SER A 126 -12.87 -15.75 -6.56
C SER A 126 -12.22 -14.49 -6.00
N GLU A 127 -11.96 -14.46 -4.70
CA GLU A 127 -11.30 -13.33 -4.04
C GLU A 127 -9.93 -13.01 -4.66
N ALA A 128 -9.13 -14.03 -4.94
CA ALA A 128 -7.83 -13.84 -5.57
C ALA A 128 -7.93 -13.30 -7.01
N LYS A 129 -8.97 -13.69 -7.76
CA LYS A 129 -9.25 -13.15 -9.10
C LYS A 129 -9.76 -11.71 -9.06
N ASP A 130 -10.59 -11.38 -8.08
CA ASP A 130 -11.08 -10.02 -7.88
C ASP A 130 -9.94 -9.07 -7.51
N GLU A 131 -9.07 -9.52 -6.60
CA GLU A 131 -7.83 -8.82 -6.24
C GLU A 131 -6.92 -8.61 -7.46
N LEU A 132 -6.67 -9.67 -8.25
CA LEU A 132 -5.89 -9.58 -9.49
C LEU A 132 -6.51 -8.59 -10.50
N THR A 133 -7.83 -8.60 -10.63
CA THR A 133 -8.55 -7.70 -11.54
C THR A 133 -8.43 -6.25 -11.09
N ARG A 134 -8.58 -5.98 -9.79
CA ARG A 134 -8.39 -4.65 -9.21
C ARG A 134 -6.99 -4.11 -9.53
N VAL A 135 -5.95 -4.88 -9.22
CA VAL A 135 -4.55 -4.46 -9.46
C VAL A 135 -4.26 -4.31 -10.96
N ARG A 136 -4.87 -5.14 -11.83
CA ARG A 136 -4.75 -4.99 -13.28
C ARG A 136 -5.35 -3.67 -13.78
N ASN A 137 -6.49 -3.27 -13.23
CA ASN A 137 -7.12 -1.99 -13.56
C ASN A 137 -6.28 -0.80 -13.07
N GLU A 138 -5.71 -0.89 -11.87
CA GLU A 138 -4.76 0.10 -11.34
C GLU A 138 -3.54 0.23 -12.27
N MET A 139 -2.96 -0.89 -12.69
CA MET A 139 -1.84 -0.90 -13.63
C MET A 139 -2.19 -0.25 -14.98
N ALA A 140 -3.39 -0.51 -15.49
CA ALA A 140 -3.87 0.09 -16.73
C ALA A 140 -4.03 1.61 -16.60
N ALA A 141 -4.47 2.10 -15.44
CA ALA A 141 -4.54 3.54 -15.16
C ALA A 141 -3.14 4.17 -15.08
N LEU A 142 -2.17 3.48 -14.47
CA LEU A 142 -0.79 3.96 -14.39
C LEU A 142 -0.10 4.08 -15.76
N ARG A 143 -0.53 3.31 -16.76
CA ARG A 143 0.06 3.30 -18.12
C ARG A 143 -0.59 4.28 -19.11
N LYS A 144 -1.69 4.95 -18.74
CA LYS A 144 -2.38 5.96 -19.57
C LYS A 144 -1.81 7.35 -19.36
#